data_AF-A7Z1I6-F1
#
_entry.id   AF-A7Z1I6-F1
#
_cell.length_a   1.000
_cell.length_b   1.000
_cell.length_c   1.000
_cell.angle_alpha   90.00
_cell.angle_beta   90.00
_cell.angle_gamma   90.00
#
_symmetry.space_group_name_H-M   'P 1'
#
loop_
_entity.id
_entity.type
_entity.pdbx_description
1 polymer ?
#
loop_
_entity_poly.entity_id
_entity_poly.type
_entity_poly.pdbx_seq_one_letter_code
_entity_poly.pdbx_strand_id
1 'polypeptide(L)'
;MTVFFTVLLTFLCCLVISSLIFMILLKKEIVDTPPNRLAHAAFIVLIGFSLFFAITVPSLVMYFAAITVNHFFGEYIIYGSLSDLYIFSVVVSILALVYMLILTAIVKGMTHVLTLPAWSAYILEFIFAWAAVYFSIQYVSNHIIENISIFQGGEILLSLFITFLFSGLDILFTNLDKITKEKLG
;
A
#
# COMPACT_ATOMS: atom_id res chain seq x y z
N MET A 1 5.62 22.35 6.66
CA MET A 1 6.86 21.82 7.28
C MET A 1 6.71 20.34 7.59
N THR A 2 5.75 19.93 8.42
CA THR A 2 5.51 18.52 8.83
C THR A 2 5.37 17.56 7.64
N VAL A 3 4.48 17.84 6.68
CA VAL A 3 4.28 17.00 5.48
C VAL A 3 5.57 16.82 4.66
N PHE A 4 6.34 17.89 4.48
CA PHE A 4 7.61 17.83 3.75
C PHE A 4 8.63 16.94 4.48
N PHE A 5 8.74 17.08 5.80
CA PHE A 5 9.58 16.20 6.62
C PHE A 5 9.12 14.75 6.56
N THR A 6 7.82 14.48 6.61
CA THR A 6 7.26 13.13 6.49
C THR A 6 7.63 12.50 5.14
N VAL A 7 7.42 13.21 4.03
CA VAL A 7 7.75 12.71 2.69
C VAL A 7 9.25 12.45 2.53
N LEU A 8 10.09 13.39 2.98
CA LEU A 8 11.55 13.24 2.93
C LEU A 8 12.01 12.04 3.77
N LEU A 9 11.49 11.89 4.99
CA LEU A 9 11.82 10.78 5.86
C LEU A 9 11.39 9.44 5.25
N THR A 10 10.17 9.36 4.71
CA THR A 10 9.69 8.16 4.01
C THR A 10 10.61 7.80 2.84
N PHE A 11 11.02 8.78 2.04
CA PHE A 11 11.95 8.56 0.93
C PHE A 11 13.32 8.04 1.41
N LEU A 12 13.90 8.65 2.44
CA LEU A 12 15.16 8.22 3.03
C LEU A 12 15.07 6.79 3.61
N CYS A 13 13.99 6.47 4.32
CA CYS A 13 13.73 5.12 4.82
C CYS A 13 13.62 4.11 3.67
N CYS A 14 12.95 4.45 2.57
CA CYS A 14 12.88 3.61 1.38
C CYS A 14 14.26 3.34 0.78
N LEU A 15 15.14 4.35 0.73
CA LEU A 15 16.52 4.16 0.27
C LEU A 15 17.31 3.22 1.19
N VAL A 16 17.19 3.36 2.51
CA VAL A 16 17.86 2.44 3.45
C VAL A 16 17.35 1.02 3.27
N ILE A 17 16.04 0.81 3.24
CA ILE A 17 15.43 -0.52 3.01
C ILE A 17 15.85 -1.10 1.64
N SER A 18 15.90 -0.26 0.60
CA SER A 18 16.30 -0.70 -0.73
C SER A 18 17.74 -1.21 -0.78
N SER A 19 18.65 -0.61 -0.01
CA SER A 19 20.03 -1.09 0.07
C SER A 19 20.10 -2.48 0.70
N LEU A 20 19.30 -2.74 1.75
CA LEU A 20 19.20 -4.06 2.37
C LEU A 20 18.61 -5.09 1.41
N ILE A 21 17.53 -4.75 0.71
CA ILE A 21 16.91 -5.62 -0.30
C ILE A 21 17.92 -5.96 -1.39
N PHE A 22 18.62 -4.96 -1.92
CA PHE A 22 19.61 -5.17 -2.98
C PHE A 22 20.75 -6.08 -2.54
N MET A 23 21.25 -5.91 -1.31
CA MET A 23 22.26 -6.80 -0.73
C MET A 23 21.77 -8.25 -0.59
N ILE A 24 20.51 -8.45 -0.22
CA ILE A 24 19.90 -9.80 -0.16
C ILE A 24 19.77 -10.41 -1.56
N LEU A 25 19.36 -9.62 -2.56
CA LEU A 25 19.21 -10.07 -3.95
C LEU A 25 20.56 -10.50 -4.55
N LEU A 26 21.62 -9.73 -4.30
CA LEU A 26 22.99 -10.08 -4.69
C LEU A 26 23.45 -11.37 -4.02
N LYS A 27 23.23 -11.50 -2.70
CA LYS A 27 23.63 -12.70 -1.93
C LYS A 27 22.91 -13.97 -2.42
N LYS A 28 21.69 -13.85 -2.92
CA LYS A 28 20.90 -14.97 -3.45
C LYS A 28 21.17 -15.25 -4.92
N GLU A 29 22.12 -14.55 -5.55
CA GLU A 29 22.42 -14.67 -6.99
C GLU A 29 21.19 -14.45 -7.89
N ILE A 30 20.19 -13.70 -7.40
CA ILE A 30 19.00 -13.34 -8.17
C ILE A 30 19.31 -12.22 -9.17
N VAL A 31 20.29 -11.37 -8.82
CA VAL A 31 20.75 -10.25 -9.63
C VAL A 31 22.26 -10.38 -9.80
N ASP A 32 22.72 -10.21 -11.04
CA ASP A 32 24.15 -10.23 -11.35
C ASP A 32 24.91 -9.11 -10.64
N THR A 33 26.18 -9.36 -10.36
CA THR A 33 27.04 -8.33 -9.76
C THR A 33 27.14 -7.13 -10.70
N PRO A 34 26.79 -5.92 -10.22
CA PRO A 34 26.75 -4.75 -11.09
C PRO A 34 28.15 -4.41 -11.62
N PRO A 35 28.27 -4.00 -12.90
CA PRO A 35 29.56 -3.81 -13.56
C PRO A 35 30.38 -2.64 -13.00
N ASN A 36 29.73 -1.65 -12.40
CA ASN A 36 30.38 -0.50 -11.79
C ASN A 36 29.59 0.03 -10.58
N ARG A 37 30.24 0.90 -9.79
CA ARG A 37 29.62 1.53 -8.59
C ARG A 37 28.39 2.38 -8.93
N LEU A 38 28.34 2.94 -10.13
CA LEU A 38 27.20 3.73 -10.60
C LEU A 38 25.95 2.86 -10.85
N ALA A 39 26.12 1.70 -11.48
CA ALA A 39 25.04 0.73 -11.66
C ALA A 39 24.54 0.23 -10.30
N HIS A 40 25.45 -0.03 -9.35
CA HIS A 40 25.09 -0.39 -7.98
C HIS A 40 24.20 0.67 -7.31
N ALA A 41 24.59 1.94 -7.39
CA ALA A 41 23.79 3.04 -6.86
C ALA A 41 22.44 3.21 -7.59
N ALA A 42 22.44 3.06 -8.92
CA ALA A 42 21.23 3.15 -9.73
C ALA A 42 20.20 2.06 -9.38
N PHE A 43 20.64 0.82 -9.13
CA PHE A 43 19.75 -0.25 -8.66
C PHE A 43 19.12 0.06 -7.31
N ILE A 44 19.91 0.55 -6.34
CA ILE A 44 19.40 0.96 -5.03
C ILE A 44 18.36 2.07 -5.19
N VAL A 45 18.68 3.12 -5.96
CA VAL A 45 17.76 4.23 -6.21
C VAL A 45 16.49 3.74 -6.90
N LEU A 46 16.57 2.84 -7.88
CA LEU A 46 15.41 2.30 -8.57
C LEU A 46 14.48 1.51 -7.65
N ILE A 47 15.04 0.63 -6.81
CA ILE A 47 14.28 -0.16 -5.82
C ILE A 47 13.66 0.79 -4.79
N GLY A 48 14.43 1.75 -4.27
CA GLY A 48 13.96 2.72 -3.30
C GLY A 48 12.86 3.61 -3.86
N PHE A 49 12.98 4.05 -5.12
CA PHE A 49 11.96 4.83 -5.81
C PHE A 49 10.67 4.02 -6.01
N SER A 50 10.79 2.75 -6.37
CA SER A 50 9.64 1.83 -6.52
C SER A 50 8.90 1.63 -5.19
N LEU A 51 9.65 1.43 -4.10
CA LEU A 51 9.08 1.32 -2.74
C LEU A 51 8.40 2.62 -2.30
N PHE A 52 9.04 3.76 -2.56
CA PHE A 52 8.45 5.06 -2.25
C PHE A 52 7.13 5.25 -2.98
N PHE A 53 7.07 4.93 -4.28
CA PHE A 53 5.82 5.00 -5.06
C PHE A 53 4.74 4.05 -4.53
N ALA A 54 5.14 2.82 -4.15
CA ALA A 54 4.24 1.83 -3.56
C ALA A 54 3.64 2.27 -2.21
N ILE A 55 4.26 3.22 -1.49
CA ILE A 55 3.73 3.82 -0.27
C ILE A 55 2.93 5.10 -0.60
N THR A 56 3.50 5.99 -1.41
CA THR A 56 2.92 7.32 -1.67
C THR A 56 1.60 7.24 -2.42
N VAL A 57 1.48 6.37 -3.43
CA VAL A 57 0.22 6.25 -4.19
C VAL A 57 -0.91 5.79 -3.28
N PRO A 58 -0.78 4.70 -2.50
CA PRO A 58 -1.83 4.33 -1.57
C PRO A 58 -2.14 5.39 -0.52
N SER A 59 -1.11 6.10 -0.03
CA SER A 59 -1.28 7.18 0.94
C SER A 59 -2.13 8.32 0.37
N LEU A 60 -1.92 8.69 -0.89
CA LEU A 60 -2.73 9.72 -1.55
C LEU A 60 -4.16 9.24 -1.79
N VAL A 61 -4.35 8.00 -2.21
CA VAL A 61 -5.69 7.41 -2.38
C VAL A 61 -6.44 7.40 -1.05
N MET A 62 -5.80 6.95 0.03
CA MET A 62 -6.35 6.98 1.40
C MET A 62 -6.74 8.40 1.82
N TYR A 63 -5.86 9.37 1.59
CA TYR A 63 -6.08 10.77 1.95
C TYR A 63 -7.30 11.36 1.22
N PHE A 64 -7.38 11.17 -0.10
CA PHE A 64 -8.53 11.63 -0.88
C PHE A 64 -9.80 10.86 -0.54
N ALA A 65 -9.71 9.56 -0.29
CA ALA A 65 -10.85 8.75 0.16
C ALA A 65 -11.40 9.25 1.49
N ALA A 66 -10.54 9.56 2.47
CA ALA A 66 -10.96 10.10 3.76
C ALA A 66 -11.64 11.47 3.62
N ILE A 67 -11.09 12.37 2.79
CA ILE A 67 -11.74 13.66 2.49
C ILE A 67 -13.10 13.46 1.83
N THR A 68 -13.18 12.55 0.86
CA THR A 68 -14.40 12.25 0.12
C THR A 68 -15.48 11.70 1.05
N VAL A 69 -15.12 10.74 1.90
CA VAL A 69 -16.04 10.19 2.91
C VAL A 69 -16.54 11.30 3.84
N ASN A 70 -15.66 12.18 4.30
CA ASN A 70 -16.05 13.29 5.17
C ASN A 70 -16.95 14.33 4.47
N HIS A 71 -16.77 14.53 3.16
CA HIS A 71 -17.60 15.43 2.37
C HIS A 71 -19.01 14.88 2.13
N PHE A 72 -19.12 13.59 1.79
CA PHE A 72 -20.40 12.97 1.42
C PHE A 72 -21.21 12.44 2.60
N PHE A 73 -20.55 11.99 3.68
CA PHE A 73 -21.20 11.34 4.82
C PHE A 73 -21.20 12.20 6.10
N GLY A 74 -20.73 13.45 6.03
CA GLY A 74 -20.59 14.36 7.18
C GLY A 74 -19.28 14.15 7.94
N GLU A 75 -19.14 14.76 9.13
CA GLU A 75 -17.94 14.69 9.99
C GLU A 75 -17.69 13.29 10.60
N TYR A 76 -17.56 12.28 9.74
CA TYR A 76 -17.32 10.89 10.10
C TYR A 76 -15.86 10.65 10.53
N ILE A 77 -14.95 11.53 10.09
CA ILE A 77 -13.54 11.53 10.47
C ILE A 77 -13.22 12.93 11.00
N ILE A 78 -12.95 13.02 12.29
CA ILE A 78 -12.52 14.27 12.94
C ILE A 78 -11.00 14.26 12.93
N TYR A 79 -10.39 15.31 12.39
CA TYR A 79 -8.94 15.48 12.33
C TYR A 79 -8.55 16.91 12.68
N GLY A 80 -7.45 17.07 13.44
CA GLY A 80 -6.96 18.39 13.86
C GLY A 80 -6.49 19.28 12.71
N SER A 81 -5.89 18.70 11.67
CA SER A 81 -5.43 19.42 10.48
C SER A 81 -5.34 18.51 9.25
N LEU A 82 -5.33 19.09 8.05
CA LEU A 82 -5.09 18.33 6.81
C LEU A 82 -3.73 17.62 6.81
N SER A 83 -2.73 18.17 7.50
CA SER A 83 -1.44 17.49 7.68
C SER A 83 -1.54 16.24 8.53
N ASP A 84 -2.37 16.22 9.58
CA ASP A 84 -2.56 15.05 10.42
C ASP A 84 -3.24 13.93 9.63
N LEU A 85 -4.23 14.29 8.80
CA LEU A 85 -4.90 13.34 7.91
C LEU A 85 -3.95 12.74 6.87
N TYR A 86 -3.01 13.53 6.35
CA TYR A 86 -1.96 13.02 5.45
C TYR A 86 -1.00 12.06 6.18
N ILE A 87 -0.52 12.43 7.36
CA ILE A 87 0.37 11.59 8.17
C ILE A 87 -0.31 10.26 8.49
N PHE A 88 -1.58 10.31 8.90
CA PHE A 88 -2.40 9.12 9.11
C PHE A 88 -2.47 8.23 7.87
N SER A 89 -2.74 8.82 6.72
CA SER A 89 -2.82 8.08 5.46
C SER A 89 -1.49 7.40 5.11
N VAL A 90 -0.36 8.05 5.39
CA VAL A 90 0.98 7.46 5.21
C VAL A 90 1.22 6.29 6.16
N VAL A 91 0.95 6.47 7.45
CA VAL A 91 1.17 5.43 8.46
C VAL A 91 0.26 4.22 8.22
N VAL A 92 -1.01 4.45 7.91
CA VAL A 92 -1.97 3.40 7.53
C VAL A 92 -1.49 2.65 6.29
N SER A 93 -0.99 3.36 5.27
CA SER A 93 -0.51 2.71 4.04
C SER A 93 0.73 1.85 4.27
N ILE A 94 1.68 2.31 5.10
CA ILE A 94 2.86 1.52 5.47
C ILE A 94 2.44 0.25 6.22
N LEU A 95 1.53 0.38 7.18
CA LEU A 95 1.06 -0.76 7.97
C LEU A 95 0.24 -1.74 7.10
N ALA A 96 -0.61 -1.22 6.22
CA ALA A 96 -1.38 -2.00 5.28
C ALA A 96 -0.48 -2.78 4.33
N LEU A 97 0.62 -2.19 3.84
CA LEU A 97 1.61 -2.91 3.02
C LEU A 97 2.25 -4.08 3.78
N VAL A 98 2.59 -3.89 5.05
CA VAL A 98 3.15 -4.96 5.88
C VAL A 98 2.13 -6.09 6.06
N TYR A 99 0.90 -5.77 6.42
CA TYR A 99 -0.17 -6.77 6.55
C TYR A 99 -0.47 -7.46 5.22
N MET A 100 -0.51 -6.72 4.12
CA MET A 100 -0.71 -7.28 2.78
C MET A 100 0.38 -8.28 2.41
N LEU A 101 1.65 -8.01 2.70
CA LEU A 101 2.74 -8.95 2.44
C LEU A 101 2.56 -10.26 3.21
N ILE A 102 2.21 -10.18 4.49
CA ILE A 102 1.99 -11.35 5.35
C ILE A 102 0.77 -12.15 4.84
N LEU A 103 -0.36 -11.47 4.63
CA LEU A 103 -1.60 -12.13 4.22
C LEU A 103 -1.52 -12.71 2.81
N THR A 104 -0.85 -12.04 1.87
CA THR A 104 -0.63 -12.57 0.52
C THR A 104 0.23 -13.83 0.55
N ALA A 105 1.23 -13.90 1.42
CA ALA A 105 2.03 -15.12 1.60
C ALA A 105 1.17 -16.28 2.11
N ILE A 106 0.25 -16.01 3.05
CA ILE A 106 -0.71 -17.00 3.55
C ILE A 106 -1.64 -17.46 2.44
N VAL A 107 -2.24 -16.54 1.68
CA VAL A 107 -3.16 -16.87 0.57
C VAL A 107 -2.46 -17.72 -0.47
N LYS A 108 -1.27 -17.32 -0.94
CA LYS A 108 -0.51 -18.09 -1.94
C LYS A 108 -0.11 -19.47 -1.43
N GLY A 109 0.25 -19.58 -0.14
CA GLY A 109 0.50 -20.86 0.51
C GLY A 109 -0.75 -21.74 0.52
N MET A 110 -1.91 -21.17 0.90
CA MET A 110 -3.18 -21.89 0.90
C MET A 110 -3.62 -22.33 -0.49
N THR A 111 -3.54 -21.47 -1.51
CA THR A 111 -3.94 -21.83 -2.87
C THR A 111 -3.10 -22.95 -3.44
N HIS A 112 -1.80 -23.00 -3.11
CA HIS A 112 -0.92 -24.09 -3.53
C HIS A 112 -1.24 -25.42 -2.81
N VAL A 113 -1.66 -25.38 -1.55
CA VAL A 113 -1.96 -26.59 -0.75
C VAL A 113 -3.38 -27.10 -1.02
N LEU A 114 -4.36 -26.20 -1.15
CA LEU A 114 -5.79 -26.53 -1.24
C LEU A 114 -6.32 -26.58 -2.67
N THR A 115 -5.49 -26.29 -3.69
CA THR A 115 -5.90 -26.27 -5.12
C THR A 115 -7.21 -25.52 -5.36
N LEU A 116 -7.30 -24.33 -4.76
CA LEU A 116 -8.53 -23.53 -4.81
C LEU A 116 -8.84 -23.04 -6.24
N PRO A 117 -10.11 -23.08 -6.68
CA PRO A 117 -10.49 -22.52 -7.97
C PRO A 117 -10.26 -21.00 -7.99
N ALA A 118 -9.85 -20.46 -9.14
CA ALA A 118 -9.40 -19.07 -9.27
C ALA A 118 -10.36 -18.04 -8.70
N TRP A 119 -11.68 -18.19 -8.93
CA TRP A 119 -12.70 -17.28 -8.40
C TRP A 119 -12.70 -17.19 -6.87
N SER A 120 -12.44 -18.31 -6.18
CA SER A 120 -12.40 -18.37 -4.72
C SER A 120 -11.14 -17.73 -4.14
N ALA A 121 -10.00 -17.87 -4.85
CA ALA A 121 -8.76 -17.19 -4.50
C ALA A 121 -8.93 -15.66 -4.60
N TYR A 122 -9.58 -15.15 -5.64
CA TYR A 122 -9.85 -13.72 -5.77
C TYR A 122 -10.70 -13.15 -4.63
N ILE A 123 -11.76 -13.85 -4.22
CA ILE A 123 -12.59 -13.43 -3.08
C ILE A 123 -11.76 -13.42 -1.79
N LEU A 124 -10.93 -14.44 -1.60
CA LEU A 124 -10.06 -14.54 -0.44
C LEU A 124 -9.03 -13.41 -0.39
N GLU A 125 -8.39 -13.10 -1.52
CA GLU A 125 -7.46 -11.97 -1.67
C GLU A 125 -8.15 -10.64 -1.36
N PHE A 126 -9.38 -10.43 -1.83
CA PHE A 126 -10.16 -9.24 -1.52
C PHE A 126 -10.46 -9.12 -0.02
N ILE A 127 -10.92 -10.20 0.63
CA ILE A 127 -11.23 -10.20 2.07
C ILE A 127 -9.98 -9.89 2.88
N PHE A 128 -8.84 -10.50 2.54
CA PHE A 128 -7.58 -10.23 3.22
C PHE A 128 -7.06 -8.81 2.96
N ALA A 129 -7.23 -8.28 1.74
CA ALA A 129 -6.88 -6.91 1.44
C ALA A 129 -7.72 -5.91 2.22
N TRP A 130 -9.02 -6.17 2.33
CA TRP A 130 -9.91 -5.40 3.18
C TRP A 130 -9.52 -5.48 4.66
N ALA A 131 -9.26 -6.69 5.17
CA ALA A 131 -8.83 -6.90 6.54
C ALA A 131 -7.51 -6.16 6.85
N ALA A 132 -6.53 -6.19 5.94
CA ALA A 132 -5.27 -5.45 6.08
C ALA A 132 -5.50 -3.94 6.24
N VAL A 133 -6.35 -3.35 5.40
CA VAL A 133 -6.67 -1.92 5.46
C VAL A 133 -7.45 -1.60 6.73
N TYR A 134 -8.46 -2.41 7.07
CA TYR A 134 -9.27 -2.24 8.28
C TYR A 134 -8.42 -2.28 9.55
N PHE A 135 -7.63 -3.33 9.76
CA PHE A 135 -6.76 -3.44 10.93
C PHE A 135 -5.73 -2.32 10.98
N SER A 136 -5.26 -1.83 9.83
CA SER A 136 -4.32 -0.71 9.79
C SER A 136 -4.98 0.60 10.24
N ILE A 137 -6.17 0.90 9.73
CA ILE A 137 -6.96 2.08 10.13
C ILE A 137 -7.25 2.03 11.63
N GLN A 138 -7.79 0.90 12.10
CA GLN A 138 -8.17 0.70 13.49
C GLN A 138 -6.95 0.81 14.42
N TYR A 139 -5.82 0.22 14.04
CA TYR A 139 -4.60 0.28 14.86
C TYR A 139 -4.06 1.71 14.95
N VAL A 140 -3.93 2.40 13.82
CA VAL A 140 -3.37 3.76 13.77
C VAL A 140 -4.27 4.77 14.49
N SER A 141 -5.59 4.69 14.28
CA SER A 141 -6.55 5.61 14.92
C SER A 141 -6.60 5.43 16.44
N ASN A 142 -6.41 4.21 16.96
CA ASN A 142 -6.55 3.95 18.39
C ASN A 142 -5.23 4.05 19.17
N HIS A 143 -4.07 3.87 18.53
CA HIS A 143 -2.79 3.71 19.24
C HIS A 143 -1.66 4.65 18.80
N ILE A 144 -1.77 5.31 17.64
CA ILE A 144 -0.66 6.09 17.08
C ILE A 144 -1.00 7.58 16.96
N ILE A 145 -2.20 7.92 16.48
CA ILE A 145 -2.57 9.31 16.20
C ILE A 145 -3.80 9.70 17.02
N GLU A 146 -3.58 10.35 18.15
CA GLU A 146 -4.65 10.84 19.03
C GLU A 146 -5.50 11.96 18.39
N ASN A 147 -4.94 12.67 17.40
CA ASN A 147 -5.59 13.80 16.73
C ASN A 147 -6.59 13.38 15.66
N ILE A 148 -6.85 12.08 15.50
CA ILE A 148 -7.82 11.55 14.55
C ILE A 148 -8.77 10.63 15.28
N SER A 149 -10.05 10.97 15.23
CA SER A 149 -11.11 10.09 15.70
C SER A 149 -12.05 9.74 14.55
N ILE A 150 -12.35 8.45 14.44
CA ILE A 150 -13.25 7.90 13.43
C ILE A 150 -14.51 7.47 14.15
N PHE A 151 -15.68 7.91 13.66
CA PHE A 151 -16.96 7.55 14.26
C PHE A 151 -17.21 6.02 14.15
N GLN A 152 -18.00 5.47 15.06
CA GLN A 152 -18.26 4.03 15.12
C GLN A 152 -18.82 3.51 13.78
N GLY A 153 -18.12 2.55 13.17
CA GLY A 153 -18.42 2.02 11.82
C GLY A 153 -17.78 2.79 10.66
N GLY A 154 -17.20 3.96 10.90
CA GLY A 154 -16.46 4.73 9.90
C GLY A 154 -15.20 4.02 9.41
N GLU A 155 -14.52 3.28 10.30
CA GLU A 155 -13.35 2.46 9.95
C GLU A 155 -13.71 1.37 8.93
N ILE A 156 -14.88 0.76 9.08
CA ILE A 156 -15.40 -0.29 8.19
C ILE A 156 -15.74 0.32 6.82
N LEU A 157 -16.46 1.45 6.82
CA LEU A 157 -16.85 2.13 5.58
C LEU A 157 -15.62 2.63 4.80
N LEU A 158 -14.68 3.26 5.50
CA LEU A 158 -13.45 3.77 4.92
C LEU A 158 -12.59 2.63 4.35
N SER A 159 -12.35 1.58 5.14
CA SER A 159 -11.59 0.40 4.67
C SER A 159 -12.23 -0.26 3.46
N LEU A 160 -13.55 -0.50 3.47
CA LEU A 160 -14.25 -1.06 2.32
C LEU A 160 -14.09 -0.18 1.08
N PHE A 161 -14.34 1.13 1.22
CA PHE A 161 -14.25 2.06 0.11
C PHE A 161 -12.87 2.08 -0.53
N ILE A 162 -11.82 2.10 0.29
CA ILE A 162 -10.43 2.03 -0.17
C ILE A 162 -10.12 0.70 -0.86
N THR A 163 -10.53 -0.43 -0.29
CA THR A 163 -10.28 -1.73 -0.92
C THR A 163 -11.00 -1.85 -2.25
N PHE A 164 -12.22 -1.31 -2.37
CA PHE A 164 -12.93 -1.23 -3.65
C PHE A 164 -12.20 -0.35 -4.67
N LEU A 165 -11.65 0.80 -4.26
CA LEU A 165 -10.86 1.65 -5.16
C LEU A 165 -9.63 0.91 -5.69
N PHE A 166 -8.87 0.21 -4.83
CA PHE A 166 -7.71 -0.56 -5.28
C PHE A 166 -8.08 -1.75 -6.16
N SER A 167 -9.10 -2.52 -5.76
CA SER A 167 -9.55 -3.68 -6.55
C SER A 167 -10.14 -3.25 -7.90
N GLY A 168 -10.90 -2.14 -7.94
CA GLY A 168 -11.41 -1.57 -9.18
C GLY A 168 -10.31 -1.08 -10.11
N LEU A 169 -9.26 -0.45 -9.57
CA LEU A 169 -8.07 -0.07 -10.33
C LEU A 169 -7.35 -1.28 -10.92
N ASP A 170 -7.19 -2.35 -10.13
CA ASP A 170 -6.54 -3.59 -10.59
C ASP A 170 -7.28 -4.24 -11.77
N ILE A 171 -8.61 -4.30 -11.70
CA ILE A 171 -9.46 -4.79 -12.79
C ILE A 171 -9.32 -3.92 -14.05
N LEU A 172 -9.33 -2.59 -13.89
CA LEU A 172 -9.16 -1.65 -15.00
C LEU A 172 -7.80 -1.82 -15.68
N PHE A 173 -6.72 -1.90 -14.91
CA PHE A 173 -5.37 -2.10 -15.45
C PHE A 173 -5.23 -3.46 -16.15
N THR A 174 -5.80 -4.51 -15.58
CA THR A 174 -5.80 -5.85 -16.18
C THR A 174 -6.52 -5.86 -17.53
N ASN A 175 -7.64 -5.16 -17.65
CA ASN A 175 -8.36 -5.05 -18.92
C ASN A 175 -7.62 -4.18 -19.95
N LEU A 176 -6.99 -3.08 -19.50
CA LEU A 176 -6.15 -2.25 -20.38
C LEU A 176 -4.96 -3.03 -20.94
N ASP A 177 -4.31 -3.86 -20.13
CA ASP A 177 -3.20 -4.72 -20.59
C ASP A 177 -3.68 -5.75 -21.63
N LYS A 178 -4.85 -6.36 -21.43
CA LYS A 178 -5.47 -7.27 -22.42
C LYS A 178 -5.74 -6.55 -23.76
N ILE A 179 -6.37 -5.38 -23.72
CA ILE A 179 -6.67 -4.58 -24.92
C ILE A 179 -5.38 -4.16 -25.64
N THR A 180 -4.33 -3.80 -24.89
CA THR A 180 -3.04 -3.40 -25.46
C THR A 180 -2.39 -4.58 -26.17
N LYS A 181 -2.42 -5.77 -25.57
CA LYS A 181 -1.90 -7.01 -26.17
C LYS A 181 -2.67 -7.42 -27.43
N GLU A 182 -3.98 -7.24 -27.47
CA GLU A 182 -4.80 -7.52 -28.67
C GLU A 182 -4.56 -6.54 -29.83
N LYS A 183 -4.09 -5.32 -29.57
CA LYS A 183 -3.84 -4.32 -30.62
C LYS A 183 -2.40 -4.31 -31.15
N LEU A 184 -1.46 -4.93 -30.43
CA LEU A 184 -0.03 -4.99 -30.76
C LEU A 184 0.44 -6.38 -31.21
N GLY A 185 -0.44 -7.39 -31.16
CA GLY A 185 -0.27 -8.69 -31.84
C GLY A 185 -0.99 -8.71 -33.18
#